data_AF-A0A8J2K3C1-F1
#
_entry.id   AF-A0A8J2K3C1-F1
#
_cell.length_a   1.000
_cell.length_b   1.000
_cell.length_c   1.000
_cell.angle_alpha   90.00
_cell.angle_beta   90.00
_cell.angle_gamma   90.00
#
_symmetry.space_group_name_H-M   'P 1'
#
loop_
_entity.id
_entity.type
_entity.pdbx_description
1 polymer ?
#
loop_
_entity_poly.entity_id
_entity_poly.type
_entity_poly.pdbx_seq_one_letter_code
_entity_poly.pdbx_strand_id
1 'polypeptide(L)'
;MSNRNELFRNAISKTYDQWQTLKIALQNSTLPQSDFLNWLIVETEKYFRENEDLNNDEVSDWLDEIVDTELDVQIRDGSLEQVGIRLCTFFRLITEENSEEVNKMLQEPLPPPAPVSYNAPGGDSDSYTDSD
;
A
#
# COMPACT_ATOMS: atom_id res chain seq x y z
N MET A 1 -1.61 -17.33 20.53
CA MET A 1 -2.13 -16.31 19.59
C MET A 1 -1.15 -15.15 19.36
N SER A 2 -0.21 -14.84 20.26
CA SER A 2 0.74 -13.71 20.12
C SER A 2 1.68 -13.79 18.91
N ASN A 3 2.07 -14.99 18.47
CA ASN A 3 3.06 -15.17 17.40
C ASN A 3 2.58 -14.65 16.02
N ARG A 4 1.29 -14.80 15.69
CA ARG A 4 0.75 -14.35 14.39
C ARG A 4 0.67 -12.83 14.29
N ASN A 5 0.30 -12.17 15.38
CA ASN A 5 0.21 -10.71 15.44
C ASN A 5 1.60 -10.08 15.35
N GLU A 6 2.58 -10.65 16.06
CA GLU A 6 3.99 -10.21 15.97
C GLU A 6 4.55 -10.41 14.56
N LEU A 7 4.25 -11.56 13.94
CA LEU A 7 4.66 -11.84 12.57
C LEU A 7 4.04 -10.86 11.57
N PHE A 8 2.76 -10.53 11.74
CA PHE A 8 2.07 -9.59 10.85
C PHE A 8 2.56 -8.15 11.07
N ARG A 9 2.77 -7.71 12.31
CA ARG A 9 3.42 -6.42 12.60
C ARG A 9 4.79 -6.30 11.95
N ASN A 10 5.60 -7.37 12.00
CA ASN A 10 6.89 -7.40 11.33
C ASN A 10 6.75 -7.28 9.79
N ALA A 11 5.75 -7.96 9.21
CA ALA A 11 5.46 -7.86 7.78
C ALA A 11 5.00 -6.45 7.37
N ILE A 12 4.14 -5.80 8.16
CA ILE A 12 3.73 -4.40 7.95
C ILE A 12 4.94 -3.47 8.01
N SER A 13 5.72 -3.56 9.09
CA SER A 13 6.93 -2.76 9.28
C SER A 13 7.89 -2.88 8.10
N LYS A 14 8.15 -4.12 7.65
CA LYS A 14 9.01 -4.37 6.49
C LYS A 14 8.46 -3.83 5.19
N THR A 15 7.14 -3.89 4.99
CA THR A 15 6.48 -3.34 3.80
C THR A 15 6.64 -1.83 3.74
N TYR A 16 6.42 -1.12 4.86
CA TYR A 16 6.61 0.33 4.92
C TYR A 16 8.07 0.77 4.83
N ASP A 17 9.00 0.00 5.41
CA ASP A 17 10.43 0.25 5.23
C ASP A 17 10.86 0.11 3.76
N GLN A 18 10.18 -0.71 2.95
CA GLN A 18 10.49 -0.86 1.52
C GLN A 18 9.76 0.14 0.62
N TRP A 19 8.69 0.78 1.10
CA TRP A 19 7.89 1.73 0.34
C TRP A 19 8.60 3.08 0.20
N GLN A 20 9.24 3.31 -0.95
CA GLN A 20 10.07 4.50 -1.18
C GLN A 20 9.26 5.81 -1.18
N THR A 21 8.06 5.77 -1.75
CA THR A 21 7.20 6.96 -1.89
C THR A 21 6.75 7.47 -0.52
N LEU A 22 6.37 6.57 0.39
CA LEU A 22 6.10 6.92 1.80
C LEU A 22 7.33 7.54 2.48
N LYS A 23 8.52 6.98 2.27
CA LYS A 23 9.75 7.53 2.88
C LYS A 23 10.08 8.92 2.36
N ILE A 24 9.88 9.18 1.07
CA ILE A 24 10.06 10.51 0.47
C ILE A 24 9.01 11.49 1.02
N ALA A 25 7.74 11.06 1.10
CA ALA A 25 6.67 11.87 1.70
C ALA A 25 7.01 12.26 3.14
N LEU A 26 7.45 11.30 3.96
CA LEU A 26 7.85 11.54 5.35
C LEU A 26 9.07 12.44 5.49
N GLN A 27 10.06 12.29 4.59
CA GLN A 27 11.24 13.17 4.56
C GLN A 27 10.89 14.63 4.27
N ASN A 28 9.83 14.86 3.49
CA ASN A 28 9.34 16.19 3.17
C ASN A 28 8.32 16.72 4.21
N SER A 29 7.79 15.84 5.07
CA SER A 29 6.87 16.21 6.15
C SER A 29 7.59 16.84 7.34
N THR A 30 6.85 17.55 8.20
CA THR A 30 7.36 18.03 9.49
C THR A 30 7.18 17.02 10.63
N LEU A 31 6.60 15.84 10.35
CA LEU A 31 6.30 14.84 11.36
C LEU A 31 7.56 14.05 11.77
N PRO A 32 7.69 13.62 13.04
CA PRO A 32 8.73 12.68 13.43
C PRO A 32 8.54 11.33 12.71
N GLN A 33 9.46 11.00 11.79
CA GLN A 33 9.32 9.82 10.91
C GLN A 33 9.12 8.51 11.69
N SER A 34 9.85 8.32 12.78
CA SER A 34 9.73 7.12 13.63
C SER A 34 8.35 7.00 14.27
N ASP A 35 7.80 8.13 14.73
CA ASP A 35 6.53 8.14 15.48
C ASP A 35 5.37 7.89 14.52
N PHE A 36 5.42 8.50 13.34
CA PHE A 36 4.45 8.26 12.27
C PHE A 36 4.48 6.80 11.81
N LEU A 37 5.67 6.23 11.52
CA LEU A 37 5.77 4.84 11.08
C LEU A 37 5.26 3.87 12.16
N ASN A 38 5.61 4.09 13.43
CA ASN A 38 5.12 3.25 14.53
C ASN A 38 3.60 3.35 14.67
N TRP A 39 3.04 4.54 14.57
CA TRP A 39 1.59 4.75 14.57
C TRP A 39 0.92 4.03 13.38
N LEU A 40 1.44 4.22 12.17
CA LEU A 40 0.90 3.60 10.96
C LEU A 40 0.93 2.07 11.05
N ILE A 41 2.00 1.47 11.56
CA ILE A 41 2.08 0.01 11.78
C ILE A 41 0.96 -0.47 12.70
N VAL A 42 0.72 0.25 13.80
CA VAL A 42 -0.32 -0.09 14.78
C VAL A 42 -1.72 0.07 14.17
N GLU A 43 -1.97 1.16 13.47
CA GLU A 43 -3.28 1.42 12.86
C GLU A 43 -3.59 0.43 11.74
N THR A 44 -2.58 0.05 10.95
CA THR A 44 -2.71 -0.99 9.92
C THR A 44 -3.08 -2.34 10.52
N GLU A 45 -2.35 -2.78 11.55
CA GLU A 45 -2.64 -4.05 12.21
C GLU A 45 -4.03 -4.04 12.87
N LYS A 46 -4.50 -2.88 13.33
CA LYS A 46 -5.86 -2.71 13.84
C LYS A 46 -6.89 -2.78 12.71
N TYR A 47 -6.68 -2.06 11.61
CA TYR A 47 -7.55 -2.06 10.44
C TYR A 47 -7.80 -3.49 9.91
N PHE A 48 -6.75 -4.29 9.76
CA PHE A 48 -6.87 -5.70 9.35
C PHE A 48 -7.53 -6.62 10.39
N ARG A 49 -7.56 -6.23 11.67
CA ARG A 49 -8.23 -7.01 12.72
C ARG A 49 -9.70 -6.67 12.87
N GLU A 50 -10.06 -5.43 12.61
CA GLU A 50 -11.42 -4.92 12.76
C GLU A 50 -12.28 -5.18 11.52
N ASN A 51 -11.65 -5.43 10.37
CA ASN A 51 -12.34 -5.72 9.12
C ASN A 51 -12.02 -7.15 8.65
N GLU A 52 -13.07 -7.93 8.40
CA GLU A 52 -12.96 -9.24 7.75
C GLU A 52 -13.01 -9.06 6.23
N ASP A 53 -12.36 -9.96 5.49
CA ASP A 53 -12.40 -10.02 4.02
C ASP A 53 -11.98 -8.74 3.27
N LEU A 54 -11.00 -8.00 3.83
CA LEU A 54 -10.40 -6.85 3.15
C LEU A 54 -9.84 -7.23 1.77
N ASN A 55 -10.27 -6.48 0.75
CA ASN A 55 -9.73 -6.55 -0.58
C ASN A 55 -8.51 -5.62 -0.72
N ASN A 56 -7.68 -5.90 -1.73
CA ASN A 56 -6.47 -5.12 -1.98
C ASN A 56 -6.78 -3.63 -2.21
N ASP A 57 -7.87 -3.33 -2.92
CA ASP A 57 -8.28 -1.98 -3.26
C ASP A 57 -8.73 -1.22 -2.02
N GLU A 58 -9.46 -1.86 -1.10
CA GLU A 58 -9.90 -1.24 0.17
C GLU A 58 -8.71 -0.83 1.04
N VAL A 59 -7.67 -1.66 1.10
CA VAL A 59 -6.43 -1.33 1.83
C VAL A 59 -5.66 -0.21 1.13
N SER A 60 -5.71 -0.17 -0.20
CA SER A 60 -5.02 0.86 -0.99
C SER A 60 -5.69 2.23 -0.84
N ASP A 61 -7.02 2.27 -0.93
CA ASP A 61 -7.82 3.48 -0.71
C ASP A 61 -7.67 4.00 0.72
N TRP A 62 -7.68 3.11 1.71
CA TRP A 62 -7.43 3.47 3.10
C TRP A 62 -6.03 4.07 3.32
N LEU A 63 -5.01 3.53 2.63
CA LEU A 63 -3.66 4.10 2.68
C LEU A 63 -3.58 5.46 1.99
N ASP A 64 -4.30 5.65 0.87
CA ASP A 64 -4.38 6.94 0.16
C ASP A 64 -4.97 8.02 1.07
N GLU A 65 -6.08 7.72 1.75
CA GLU A 65 -6.71 8.63 2.71
C GLU A 65 -5.75 9.03 3.84
N ILE A 66 -4.94 8.09 4.35
CA ILE A 66 -3.95 8.37 5.40
C ILE A 66 -2.85 9.30 4.88
N VAL A 67 -2.26 9.02 3.72
CA VAL A 67 -1.14 9.85 3.22
C VAL A 67 -1.61 11.22 2.76
N ASP A 68 -2.83 11.34 2.24
CA ASP A 68 -3.45 12.63 1.92
C ASP A 68 -3.73 13.43 3.19
N THR A 69 -4.35 12.81 4.20
CA THR A 69 -4.74 13.50 5.44
C THR A 69 -3.56 13.87 6.33
N GLU A 70 -2.61 12.95 6.51
CA GLU A 70 -1.53 13.12 7.49
C GLU A 70 -0.25 13.74 6.89
N LEU A 71 -0.01 13.51 5.59
CA LEU A 71 1.21 13.97 4.92
C LEU A 71 0.95 15.05 3.86
N ASP A 72 -0.31 15.34 3.51
CA ASP A 72 -0.68 16.27 2.41
C ASP A 72 -0.05 15.82 1.07
N VAL A 73 -0.03 14.49 0.83
CA VAL A 73 0.58 13.89 -0.36
C VAL A 73 -0.41 12.98 -1.08
N GLN A 74 -0.59 13.22 -2.38
CA GLN A 74 -1.29 12.30 -3.28
C GLN A 74 -0.29 11.36 -3.97
N ILE A 75 -0.46 10.05 -3.77
CA ILE A 75 0.39 9.03 -4.38
C ILE A 75 -0.28 8.49 -5.66
N ARG A 76 0.41 8.57 -6.80
CA ARG A 76 -0.13 8.15 -8.12
C ARG A 76 0.82 7.30 -8.94
N ASP A 77 1.85 6.76 -8.30
CA ASP A 77 2.89 5.95 -8.95
C ASP A 77 2.55 4.45 -8.99
N GLY A 78 1.34 4.06 -8.57
CA GLY A 78 0.88 2.67 -8.47
C GLY A 78 1.40 1.92 -7.23
N SER A 79 2.10 2.61 -6.32
CA SER A 79 2.70 1.97 -5.15
C SER A 79 1.69 1.67 -4.04
N LEU A 80 0.55 2.37 -4.00
CA LEU A 80 -0.55 2.11 -3.05
C LEU A 80 -1.14 0.71 -3.29
N GLU A 81 -1.52 0.41 -4.54
CA GLU A 81 -2.08 -0.88 -4.95
C GLU A 81 -1.11 -2.03 -4.67
N GLN A 82 0.16 -1.79 -4.95
CA GLN A 82 1.22 -2.72 -4.63
C GLN A 82 1.31 -3.01 -3.12
N VAL A 83 1.29 -1.98 -2.29
CA VAL A 83 1.39 -2.12 -0.84
C VAL A 83 0.13 -2.81 -0.30
N GLY A 84 -1.06 -2.45 -0.79
CA GLY A 84 -2.32 -3.11 -0.47
C GLY A 84 -2.28 -4.62 -0.76
N ILE A 85 -1.87 -5.01 -1.97
CA ILE A 85 -1.68 -6.42 -2.36
C ILE A 85 -0.69 -7.12 -1.42
N ARG A 86 0.44 -6.47 -1.11
CA ARG A 86 1.49 -7.03 -0.27
C ARG A 86 0.97 -7.32 1.13
N LEU A 87 0.28 -6.38 1.75
CA LEU A 87 -0.27 -6.51 3.10
C LEU A 87 -1.37 -7.56 3.17
N CYS A 88 -2.31 -7.56 2.20
CA CYS A 88 -3.36 -8.58 2.12
C CYS A 88 -2.79 -9.98 1.95
N THR A 89 -1.76 -10.13 1.12
CA THR A 89 -1.09 -11.42 0.92
C THR A 89 -0.42 -11.91 2.20
N PHE A 90 0.29 -11.03 2.93
CA PHE A 90 0.86 -11.40 4.23
C PHE A 90 -0.22 -11.81 5.23
N PHE A 91 -1.30 -11.03 5.36
CA PHE A 91 -2.39 -11.33 6.29
C PHE A 91 -3.02 -12.69 6.01
N ARG A 92 -3.29 -12.98 4.74
CA ARG A 92 -3.83 -14.28 4.30
C ARG A 92 -2.88 -15.42 4.62
N LEU A 93 -1.61 -15.34 4.23
CA LEU A 93 -0.63 -16.40 4.47
C LEU A 93 -0.42 -16.68 5.97
N ILE A 94 -0.42 -15.64 6.80
CA ILE A 94 -0.31 -15.76 8.27
C ILE A 94 -1.56 -16.41 8.86
N THR A 95 -2.74 -16.07 8.34
CA THR A 95 -4.02 -16.66 8.77
C THR A 95 -4.12 -18.14 8.39
N GLU A 96 -3.61 -18.51 7.22
CA GLU A 96 -3.49 -19.88 6.70
C GLU A 96 -2.33 -20.68 7.34
N GLU A 97 -1.57 -20.09 8.26
CA GLU A 97 -0.38 -20.68 8.92
C GLU A 97 0.74 -21.11 7.94
N ASN A 98 0.78 -20.53 6.73
CA ASN A 98 1.79 -20.81 5.71
C ASN A 98 3.10 -20.06 6.00
N SER A 99 3.77 -20.48 7.08
CA SER A 99 4.97 -19.82 7.61
C SER A 99 6.15 -19.83 6.63
N GLU A 100 6.25 -20.84 5.75
CA GLU A 100 7.31 -20.91 4.75
C GLU A 100 7.18 -19.79 3.71
N GLU A 101 5.98 -19.61 3.14
CA GLU A 101 5.75 -18.55 2.15
C GLU A 101 5.85 -17.16 2.79
N VAL A 102 5.38 -16.99 4.05
CA VAL A 102 5.59 -15.73 4.80
C VAL A 102 7.07 -15.41 4.94
N ASN A 103 7.90 -16.39 5.34
CA ASN A 103 9.34 -16.18 5.51
C ASN A 103 10.04 -15.86 4.17
N LYS A 104 9.67 -16.56 3.10
CA LYS A 104 10.18 -16.29 1.76
C LYS A 104 9.81 -14.87 1.32
N MET A 105 8.54 -14.52 1.45
CA MET A 105 8.03 -13.20 1.08
C MET A 105 8.69 -12.10 1.92
N LEU A 106 8.92 -12.30 3.21
CA LEU A 106 9.69 -11.37 4.05
C LEU A 106 11.12 -11.15 3.53
N GLN A 107 11.74 -12.07 2.82
CA GLN A 107 13.08 -11.88 2.26
C GLN A 107 13.07 -11.18 0.89
N GLU A 108 11.95 -11.23 0.17
CA GLU A 108 11.80 -10.59 -1.12
C GLU A 108 11.62 -9.06 -0.98
N PRO A 109 12.17 -8.27 -1.90
CA PRO A 109 11.86 -6.85 -1.97
C PRO A 109 10.39 -6.65 -2.31
N LEU A 110 9.84 -5.51 -1.92
CA LEU A 110 8.59 -5.02 -2.48
C LEU A 110 8.73 -5.04 -4.01
N PRO A 111 7.75 -5.62 -4.75
CA PRO A 111 7.82 -5.63 -6.21
C PRO A 111 7.88 -4.20 -6.77
N PRO A 112 8.06 -3.99 -8.09
CA PRO A 112 7.82 -2.68 -8.68
C PRO A 112 6.31 -2.42 -8.85
N PRO A 113 5.83 -1.17 -8.69
CA PRO A 113 4.44 -0.81 -8.96
C PRO A 113 4.00 -1.26 -10.35
N ALA A 114 2.76 -1.73 -10.48
CA ALA A 114 2.22 -2.04 -11.80
C ALA A 114 2.16 -0.76 -12.64
N PRO A 115 2.45 -0.81 -13.94
CA PRO A 115 2.28 0.36 -14.80
C PRO A 115 0.81 0.79 -14.75
N VAL A 116 0.57 2.04 -14.34
CA VAL A 116 -0.77 2.63 -14.31
C VAL A 116 -1.34 2.54 -15.71
N SER A 117 -2.38 1.72 -15.90
CA SER A 117 -3.11 1.69 -17.16
C SER A 117 -3.93 2.97 -17.22
N TYR A 118 -3.37 4.00 -17.86
CA TYR A 118 -4.15 5.15 -18.30
C TYR A 118 -5.14 4.64 -19.33
N ASN A 119 -6.32 4.23 -18.86
CA ASN A 119 -7.49 4.21 -19.72
C ASN A 119 -7.74 5.68 -20.07
N ALA A 120 -7.15 6.13 -21.17
CA ALA A 120 -7.46 7.41 -21.75
C ALA A 120 -8.99 7.47 -21.91
N PRO A 121 -9.68 8.51 -21.39
CA PRO A 121 -11.05 8.72 -21.76
C PRO A 121 -11.12 8.80 -23.29
N GLY A 122 -12.10 8.10 -23.85
CA GLY A 122 -12.25 7.85 -25.28
C GLY A 122 -12.08 9.09 -26.13
N GLY A 123 -11.57 8.85 -27.34
CA GLY A 123 -11.22 9.90 -28.27
C GLY A 123 -12.39 10.75 -28.72
N ASP A 124 -12.17 12.06 -28.70
CA ASP A 124 -12.77 12.98 -29.64
C ASP A 124 -11.68 13.37 -30.63
N SER A 125 -11.58 12.58 -31.70
CA SER A 125 -10.90 13.04 -32.91
C SER A 125 -11.83 14.05 -33.57
N ASP A 126 -11.70 15.32 -33.19
CA ASP A 126 -12.32 16.43 -33.93
C ASP A 126 -11.62 16.53 -35.30
N SER A 127 -12.09 15.72 -36.25
CA SER A 127 -11.75 15.88 -37.65
C SER A 127 -12.47 17.12 -38.18
N TYR A 128 -11.79 18.26 -38.16
CA TYR A 128 -12.14 19.42 -38.96
C TYR A 128 -12.13 19.00 -40.44
N THR A 129 -13.31 18.80 -41.02
CA THR A 129 -13.46 18.76 -42.48
C THR A 129 -13.79 20.17 -42.94
N ASP A 130 -12.74 20.88 -43.35
CA ASP A 130 -12.85 22.09 -44.16
C ASP A 130 -13.56 21.70 -45.47
N SER A 131 -14.74 22.26 -45.72
CA SER A 131 -15.47 22.08 -46.97
C SER A 131 -15.31 23.35 -47.80
N ASP A 132 -14.85 23.14 -49.03
CA ASP A 132 -14.56 24.08 -50.14
C ASP A 132 -15.63 25.18 -50.36
#